data_AF-A0AAD9DGQ0-F1
#
_entry.id   AF-A0AAD9DGQ0-F1
#
_cell.length_a   1.000
_cell.length_b   1.000
_cell.length_c   1.000
_cell.angle_alpha   90.00
_cell.angle_beta   90.00
_cell.angle_gamma   90.00
#
_symmetry.space_group_name_H-M   'P 1'
#
loop_
_entity.id
_entity.type
_entity.pdbx_description
1 polymer ?
#
loop_
_entity_poly.entity_id
_entity_poly.type
_entity_poly.pdbx_seq_one_letter_code
_entity_poly.pdbx_strand_id
1 'polypeptide(L)'
;MQYLTAQNSESKAGLYLYLGQLSTGTEALTALRIGVSELQRTVSILDRLATSKDDEASGMDIDGELNSLNLKRFMVETKRQLCAAYCSIGELYLTDLCEEPDAENSCEAALKAAVEIDASAQSELGPSPPDALQTMANLRLSQSRVAEALDCIMKTYDRMKVGCEAMSGLVGLATDKEGVQEAKARELLELDAASTLPEYGFRLQTAKIMLECTSLVDDGNSNTKERCSESAIQVLGSLLSENDEVIEVWYLLGCAFMSCSPPNPDSARHYWENAVDMLTKAKEQMEHSGEDVACELEVIQSQLEEVTKKLDELGEEMETK
;
A
#
# COMPACT_ATOMS: atom_id res chain seq x y z
N MET A 1 -25.71 28.17 -5.88
CA MET A 1 -24.47 28.98 -5.86
C MET A 1 -23.35 28.25 -5.11
N GLN A 2 -23.55 27.83 -3.85
CA GLN A 2 -22.53 27.15 -3.03
C GLN A 2 -22.00 25.83 -3.65
N TYR A 3 -22.87 25.00 -4.25
CA TYR A 3 -22.43 23.75 -4.92
C TYR A 3 -21.45 24.03 -6.08
N LEU A 4 -21.73 25.03 -6.93
CA LEU A 4 -20.82 25.45 -7.99
C LEU A 4 -19.50 25.99 -7.44
N THR A 5 -19.54 26.69 -6.30
CA THR A 5 -18.33 27.14 -5.59
C THR A 5 -17.50 25.98 -5.06
N ALA A 6 -18.12 24.88 -4.64
CA ALA A 6 -17.42 23.65 -4.26
C ALA A 6 -16.77 22.97 -5.47
N GLN A 7 -17.48 22.85 -6.60
CA GLN A 7 -16.91 22.30 -7.83
C GLN A 7 -15.70 23.11 -8.32
N ASN A 8 -15.79 24.44 -8.36
CA ASN A 8 -14.66 25.29 -8.74
C ASN A 8 -13.47 25.16 -7.78
N SER A 9 -13.73 24.90 -6.50
CA SER A 9 -12.70 24.65 -5.48
C SER A 9 -11.96 23.35 -5.73
N GLU A 10 -12.71 22.27 -5.96
CA GLU A 10 -12.16 20.95 -6.25
C GLU A 10 -11.36 20.96 -7.55
N SER A 11 -11.86 21.59 -8.62
CA SER A 11 -11.13 21.70 -9.88
C SER A 11 -9.83 22.50 -9.74
N LYS A 12 -9.84 23.58 -8.94
CA LYS A 12 -8.63 24.33 -8.62
C LYS A 12 -7.64 23.48 -7.82
N ALA A 13 -8.14 22.71 -6.85
CA ALA A 13 -7.29 21.79 -6.10
C ALA A 13 -6.61 20.78 -7.01
N GLY A 14 -7.36 20.15 -7.93
CA GLY A 14 -6.82 19.18 -8.89
C GLY A 14 -5.65 19.73 -9.71
N LEU A 15 -5.70 21.01 -10.14
CA LEU A 15 -4.58 21.65 -10.84
C LEU A 15 -3.33 21.77 -9.96
N TYR A 16 -3.48 22.12 -8.69
CA TYR A 16 -2.35 22.26 -7.76
C TYR A 16 -1.78 20.91 -7.31
N LEU A 17 -2.63 19.89 -7.15
CA LEU A 17 -2.17 18.53 -6.88
C LEU A 17 -1.36 17.98 -8.06
N TYR A 18 -1.86 18.18 -9.29
CA TYR A 18 -1.14 17.81 -10.49
C TYR A 18 0.20 18.57 -10.63
N LEU A 19 0.21 19.87 -10.34
CA LEU A 19 1.46 20.64 -10.30
C LEU A 19 2.43 20.07 -9.25
N GLY A 20 1.93 19.71 -8.07
CA GLY A 20 2.74 19.08 -7.01
C GLY A 20 3.43 17.79 -7.47
N GLN A 21 2.73 16.94 -8.23
CA GLN A 21 3.28 15.70 -8.78
C GLN A 21 4.36 15.92 -9.84
N LEU A 22 4.37 17.07 -10.52
CA LEU A 22 5.36 17.44 -11.53
C LEU A 22 6.54 18.24 -10.98
N SER A 23 6.44 18.67 -9.72
CA SER A 23 7.47 19.45 -9.02
C SER A 23 8.24 18.56 -8.04
N THR A 24 9.31 19.10 -7.45
CA THR A 24 10.10 18.40 -6.41
C THR A 24 10.34 19.30 -5.20
N GLY A 25 10.65 18.68 -4.05
CA GLY A 25 10.98 19.38 -2.82
C GLY A 25 9.99 20.49 -2.42
N THR A 26 10.49 21.69 -2.14
CA THR A 26 9.67 22.79 -1.58
C THR A 26 8.63 23.35 -2.54
N GLU A 27 8.86 23.26 -3.85
CA GLU A 27 7.89 23.66 -4.88
C GLU A 27 6.69 22.70 -4.87
N ALA A 28 6.96 21.39 -4.86
CA ALA A 28 5.93 20.36 -4.72
C ALA A 28 5.11 20.57 -3.44
N LEU A 29 5.78 20.78 -2.31
CA LEU A 29 5.12 21.04 -1.02
C LEU A 29 4.19 22.25 -1.09
N THR A 30 4.62 23.32 -1.74
CA THR A 30 3.81 24.55 -1.87
C THR A 30 2.56 24.29 -2.70
N ALA A 31 2.70 23.62 -3.84
CA ALA A 31 1.58 23.26 -4.68
C ALA A 31 0.59 22.33 -3.95
N LEU A 32 1.09 21.27 -3.31
CA LEU A 32 0.28 20.33 -2.53
C LEU A 32 -0.48 21.02 -1.40
N ARG A 33 0.17 21.92 -0.64
CA ARG A 33 -0.49 22.68 0.43
C ARG A 33 -1.63 23.57 -0.08
N ILE A 34 -1.47 24.17 -1.26
CA ILE A 34 -2.55 24.94 -1.89
C ILE A 34 -3.71 24.01 -2.29
N GLY A 35 -3.39 22.85 -2.90
CA GLY A 35 -4.38 21.83 -3.25
C GLY A 35 -5.19 21.35 -2.03
N VAL A 36 -4.49 21.00 -0.95
CA VAL A 36 -5.10 20.62 0.35
C VAL A 36 -6.01 21.72 0.87
N SER A 37 -5.57 22.98 0.87
CA SER A 37 -6.38 24.10 1.36
C SER A 37 -7.68 24.27 0.56
N GLU A 38 -7.63 24.11 -0.77
CA GLU A 38 -8.82 24.18 -1.62
C GLU A 38 -9.74 22.96 -1.40
N LEU A 39 -9.21 21.76 -1.20
CA LEU A 39 -10.02 20.58 -0.87
C LEU A 39 -10.70 20.70 0.51
N GLN A 40 -9.98 21.17 1.54
CA GLN A 40 -10.58 21.46 2.85
C GLN A 40 -11.73 22.46 2.74
N ARG A 41 -11.57 23.49 1.90
CA ARG A 41 -12.62 24.46 1.60
C ARG A 41 -13.81 23.78 0.90
N THR A 42 -13.57 22.88 -0.06
CA THR A 42 -14.62 22.09 -0.71
C THR A 42 -15.39 21.28 0.32
N VAL A 43 -14.72 20.47 1.14
CA VAL A 43 -15.35 19.64 2.19
C VAL A 43 -16.19 20.51 3.12
N SER A 44 -15.65 21.63 3.58
CA SER A 44 -16.37 22.57 4.46
C SER A 44 -17.65 23.14 3.83
N ILE A 45 -17.67 23.35 2.51
CA ILE A 45 -18.87 23.80 1.80
C ILE A 45 -19.88 22.65 1.68
N LEU A 46 -19.40 21.43 1.37
CA LEU A 46 -20.24 20.25 1.23
C LEU A 46 -20.91 19.86 2.56
N ASP A 47 -20.18 19.94 3.68
CA ASP A 47 -20.73 19.69 5.02
C ASP A 47 -21.86 20.67 5.37
N ARG A 48 -21.70 21.96 5.03
CA ARG A 48 -22.77 22.98 5.21
C ARG A 48 -23.99 22.69 4.34
N LEU A 49 -23.77 22.21 3.12
CA LEU A 49 -24.85 21.82 2.22
C LEU A 49 -25.60 20.57 2.71
N ALA A 50 -24.88 19.60 3.28
CA ALA A 50 -25.49 18.40 3.85
C ALA A 50 -26.36 18.75 5.07
N THR A 51 -25.81 19.50 6.03
CA THR A 51 -26.53 19.92 7.24
C THR A 51 -27.77 20.77 6.95
N SER A 52 -27.74 21.62 5.92
CA SER A 52 -28.90 22.44 5.53
C SER A 52 -30.09 21.66 4.97
N LYS A 53 -29.88 20.43 4.49
CA LYS A 53 -30.93 19.60 3.86
C LYS A 53 -31.65 18.69 4.86
N ASP A 54 -31.01 18.35 5.98
CA ASP A 54 -31.63 17.52 7.02
C ASP A 54 -32.78 18.25 7.73
N ASP A 55 -32.76 19.58 7.76
CA ASP A 55 -33.83 20.42 8.35
C ASP A 55 -35.11 20.52 7.49
N GLU A 56 -35.04 20.21 6.19
CA GLU A 56 -36.17 20.29 5.24
C GLU A 56 -36.75 18.91 4.86
N ALA A 57 -36.30 17.83 5.53
CA ALA A 57 -36.57 16.42 5.18
C ALA A 57 -38.00 15.92 5.52
N SER A 58 -39.04 16.69 5.17
CA SER A 58 -40.44 16.25 5.22
C SER A 58 -41.03 16.20 3.81
N GLY A 59 -40.80 15.08 3.11
CA GLY A 59 -41.41 14.76 1.80
C GLY A 59 -40.47 14.90 0.59
N MET A 60 -39.48 14.01 0.46
CA MET A 60 -38.58 14.01 -0.72
C MET A 60 -39.18 13.20 -1.89
N ASP A 61 -39.31 13.86 -3.05
CA ASP A 61 -39.54 13.23 -4.35
C ASP A 61 -38.23 12.61 -4.89
N ILE A 62 -38.30 11.77 -5.94
CA ILE A 62 -37.17 11.04 -6.55
C ILE A 62 -35.98 11.97 -6.92
N ASP A 63 -36.26 13.19 -7.39
CA ASP A 63 -35.22 14.18 -7.71
C ASP A 63 -34.46 14.69 -6.46
N GLY A 64 -35.10 14.70 -5.29
CA GLY A 64 -34.46 15.05 -4.02
C GLY A 64 -33.47 13.99 -3.57
N GLU A 65 -33.85 12.71 -3.72
CA GLU A 65 -33.03 11.56 -3.33
C GLU A 65 -31.77 11.44 -4.21
N LEU A 66 -31.91 11.57 -5.54
CA LEU A 66 -30.77 11.55 -6.47
C LEU A 66 -29.77 12.68 -6.19
N ASN A 67 -30.26 13.88 -5.88
CA ASN A 67 -29.42 15.03 -5.54
C ASN A 67 -28.71 14.87 -4.19
N SER A 68 -29.32 14.16 -3.22
CA SER A 68 -28.68 13.83 -1.95
C SER A 68 -27.55 12.82 -2.15
N LEU A 69 -27.81 11.76 -2.93
CA LEU A 69 -26.81 10.73 -3.25
C LEU A 69 -25.60 11.31 -4.00
N ASN A 70 -25.83 12.19 -4.97
CA ASN A 70 -24.76 12.88 -5.70
C ASN A 70 -23.91 13.77 -4.80
N LEU A 71 -24.53 14.48 -3.84
CA LEU A 71 -23.82 15.31 -2.87
C LEU A 71 -22.94 14.45 -1.96
N LYS A 72 -23.49 13.33 -1.47
CA LYS A 72 -22.77 12.37 -0.62
C LYS A 72 -21.57 11.77 -1.37
N ARG A 73 -21.78 11.32 -2.60
CA ARG A 73 -20.70 10.82 -3.46
C ARG A 73 -19.61 11.85 -3.69
N PHE A 74 -19.98 13.10 -3.98
CA PHE A 74 -19.02 14.18 -4.19
C PHE A 74 -18.21 14.47 -2.91
N MET A 75 -18.86 14.44 -1.74
CA MET A 75 -18.20 14.64 -0.45
C MET A 75 -17.18 13.53 -0.15
N VAL A 76 -17.55 12.27 -0.36
CA VAL A 76 -16.64 11.14 -0.12
C VAL A 76 -15.45 11.20 -1.07
N GLU A 77 -15.67 11.47 -2.36
CA GLU A 77 -14.58 11.57 -3.33
C GLU A 77 -13.63 12.73 -2.99
N THR A 78 -14.18 13.88 -2.60
CA THR A 78 -13.37 15.03 -2.15
C THR A 78 -12.54 14.68 -0.91
N LYS A 79 -13.12 13.94 0.05
CA LYS A 79 -12.40 13.48 1.25
C LYS A 79 -11.30 12.49 0.89
N ARG A 80 -11.53 11.58 -0.06
CA ARG A 80 -10.50 10.65 -0.57
C ARG A 80 -9.35 11.39 -1.24
N GLN A 81 -9.64 12.36 -2.12
CA GLN A 81 -8.61 13.23 -2.71
C GLN A 81 -7.83 14.00 -1.63
N LEU A 82 -8.51 14.50 -0.60
CA LEU A 82 -7.87 15.24 0.49
C LEU A 82 -6.95 14.32 1.32
N CYS A 83 -7.40 13.10 1.61
CA CYS A 83 -6.58 12.07 2.26
C CYS A 83 -5.32 11.78 1.44
N ALA A 84 -5.47 11.49 0.14
CA ALA A 84 -4.34 11.23 -0.75
C ALA A 84 -3.36 12.40 -0.81
N ALA A 85 -3.87 13.63 -0.89
CA ALA A 85 -3.02 14.83 -0.88
C ALA A 85 -2.20 14.98 0.41
N TYR A 86 -2.75 14.62 1.56
CA TYR A 86 -2.00 14.57 2.81
C TYR A 86 -0.97 13.45 2.83
N CYS A 87 -1.27 12.27 2.28
CA CYS A 87 -0.29 11.19 2.11
C CYS A 87 0.89 11.66 1.25
N SER A 88 0.63 12.32 0.12
CA SER A 88 1.70 12.87 -0.75
C SER A 88 2.56 13.91 -0.04
N ILE A 89 1.98 14.76 0.82
CA ILE A 89 2.79 15.66 1.67
C ILE A 89 3.65 14.86 2.66
N GLY A 90 3.09 13.83 3.29
CA GLY A 90 3.82 12.95 4.20
C GLY A 90 5.00 12.24 3.52
N GLU A 91 4.77 11.67 2.34
CA GLU A 91 5.80 11.01 1.51
C GLU A 91 6.91 11.98 1.12
N LEU A 92 6.56 13.20 0.72
CA LEU A 92 7.53 14.23 0.37
C LEU A 92 8.47 14.57 1.54
N TYR A 93 7.96 14.55 2.78
CA TYR A 93 8.78 14.70 3.99
C TYR A 93 9.56 13.44 4.37
N LEU A 94 9.16 12.26 3.91
CA LEU A 94 9.92 11.02 4.08
C LEU A 94 11.02 10.85 3.02
N THR A 95 11.00 11.63 1.93
CA THR A 95 11.99 11.57 0.85
C THR A 95 12.71 12.91 0.63
N ASP A 96 12.12 13.83 -0.13
CA ASP A 96 12.79 15.04 -0.66
C ASP A 96 13.11 16.05 0.43
N LEU A 97 12.25 16.13 1.44
CA LEU A 97 12.32 17.12 2.52
C LEU A 97 12.70 16.49 3.86
N CYS A 98 13.28 15.28 3.86
CA CYS A 98 13.62 14.56 5.08
C CYS A 98 14.71 15.25 5.93
N GLU A 99 15.52 16.11 5.32
CA GLU A 99 16.57 16.87 6.01
C GLU A 99 16.08 18.20 6.62
N GLU A 100 14.81 18.59 6.38
CA GLU A 100 14.26 19.82 6.96
C GLU A 100 14.07 19.67 8.48
N PRO A 101 14.34 20.72 9.27
CA PRO A 101 14.32 20.64 10.73
C PRO A 101 12.94 20.35 11.32
N ASP A 102 11.87 20.62 10.58
CA ASP A 102 10.49 20.33 10.96
C ASP A 102 9.90 19.12 10.22
N ALA A 103 10.70 18.37 9.44
CA ALA A 103 10.23 17.30 8.56
C ALA A 103 9.39 16.26 9.30
N GLU A 104 9.90 15.72 10.41
CA GLU A 104 9.20 14.70 11.20
C GLU A 104 7.85 15.20 11.74
N ASN A 105 7.82 16.42 12.31
CA ASN A 105 6.60 17.00 12.87
C ASN A 105 5.57 17.30 11.79
N SER A 106 6.02 17.85 10.65
CA SER A 106 5.17 18.18 9.51
C SER A 106 4.63 16.93 8.83
N CYS A 107 5.45 15.88 8.69
CA CYS A 107 5.03 14.57 8.21
C CYS A 107 3.97 13.95 9.13
N GLU A 108 4.23 13.89 10.44
CA GLU A 108 3.30 13.30 11.40
C GLU A 108 1.96 14.06 11.45
N ALA A 109 1.98 15.39 11.36
CA ALA A 109 0.77 16.20 11.31
C ALA A 109 -0.06 15.92 10.04
N ALA A 110 0.58 15.84 8.88
CA ALA A 110 -0.08 15.52 7.61
C ALA A 110 -0.70 14.12 7.65
N LEU A 111 0.05 13.11 8.10
CA LEU A 111 -0.42 11.72 8.13
C LEU A 111 -1.51 11.49 9.18
N LYS A 112 -1.48 12.19 10.33
CA LYS A 112 -2.61 12.17 11.28
C LYS A 112 -3.89 12.69 10.65
N ALA A 113 -3.81 13.82 9.93
CA ALA A 113 -4.95 14.35 9.21
C ALA A 113 -5.47 13.36 8.16
N ALA A 114 -4.57 12.71 7.40
CA ALA A 114 -4.94 11.68 6.43
C ALA A 114 -5.70 10.51 7.07
N VAL A 115 -5.17 9.95 8.16
CA VAL A 115 -5.79 8.81 8.88
C VAL A 115 -7.16 9.18 9.46
N GLU A 116 -7.31 10.38 10.01
CA GLU A 116 -8.61 10.86 10.51
C GLU A 116 -9.65 10.98 9.39
N ILE A 117 -9.25 11.51 8.22
CA ILE A 117 -10.12 11.64 7.05
C ILE A 117 -10.51 10.27 6.53
N ASP A 118 -9.55 9.36 6.37
CA ASP A 118 -9.80 7.99 5.90
C ASP A 118 -10.77 7.24 6.82
N ALA A 119 -10.57 7.32 8.14
CA ALA A 119 -11.49 6.73 9.12
C ALA A 119 -12.93 7.27 8.97
N SER A 120 -13.10 8.56 8.64
CA SER A 120 -14.41 9.17 8.42
C SER A 120 -15.06 8.79 7.08
N ALA A 121 -14.26 8.40 6.08
CA ALA A 121 -14.71 8.12 4.71
C ALA A 121 -15.07 6.63 4.47
N GLN A 122 -14.56 5.71 5.28
CA GLN A 122 -14.74 4.26 5.12
C GLN A 122 -16.20 3.78 5.13
N SER A 123 -17.12 4.51 5.77
CA SER A 123 -18.51 4.06 5.97
C SER A 123 -19.44 4.32 4.77
N GLU A 124 -19.01 5.05 3.74
CA GLU A 124 -19.98 5.78 2.92
C GLU A 124 -20.14 5.31 1.46
N LEU A 125 -19.11 4.74 0.81
CA LEU A 125 -19.15 4.36 -0.62
C LEU A 125 -18.18 3.22 -1.01
N GLY A 126 -17.93 2.28 -0.09
CA GLY A 126 -17.05 1.13 -0.33
C GLY A 126 -15.59 1.37 0.07
N PRO A 127 -14.73 0.33 -0.05
CA PRO A 127 -13.35 0.38 0.42
C PRO A 127 -12.52 1.43 -0.34
N SER A 128 -11.74 2.22 0.40
CA SER A 128 -10.68 3.09 -0.13
C SER A 128 -9.32 2.41 0.03
N PRO A 129 -8.35 2.68 -0.86
CA PRO A 129 -6.97 2.27 -0.66
C PRO A 129 -6.46 2.75 0.71
N PRO A 130 -5.81 1.88 1.50
CA PRO A 130 -5.31 2.21 2.84
C PRO A 130 -4.00 3.02 2.82
N ASP A 131 -3.85 4.00 1.91
CA ASP A 131 -2.62 4.77 1.70
C ASP A 131 -2.17 5.45 2.98
N ALA A 132 -3.09 6.14 3.68
CA ALA A 132 -2.77 6.84 4.92
C ALA A 132 -2.18 5.92 6.01
N LEU A 133 -2.68 4.69 6.12
CA LEU A 133 -2.16 3.73 7.09
C LEU A 133 -0.80 3.16 6.66
N GLN A 134 -0.61 2.87 5.38
CA GLN A 134 0.69 2.40 4.88
C GLN A 134 1.78 3.48 5.04
N THR A 135 1.50 4.72 4.63
CA THR A 135 2.45 5.84 4.78
C THR A 135 2.71 6.14 6.26
N MET A 136 1.70 6.06 7.13
CA MET A 136 1.89 6.16 8.58
C MET A 136 2.78 5.05 9.12
N ALA A 137 2.62 3.80 8.65
CA ALA A 137 3.49 2.70 9.05
C ALA A 137 4.96 2.99 8.66
N ASN A 138 5.19 3.54 7.47
CA ASN A 138 6.52 3.96 7.01
C ASN A 138 7.13 5.03 7.92
N LEU A 139 6.38 6.10 8.26
CA LEU A 139 6.83 7.09 9.23
C LEU A 139 7.18 6.46 10.59
N ARG A 140 6.35 5.53 11.08
CA ARG A 140 6.58 4.86 12.36
C ARG A 140 7.83 4.00 12.34
N LEU A 141 8.19 3.37 11.21
CA LEU A 141 9.47 2.69 11.04
C LEU A 141 10.64 3.68 11.09
N SER A 142 10.58 4.80 10.38
CA SER A 142 11.61 5.84 10.43
C SER A 142 11.83 6.41 11.85
N GLN A 143 10.77 6.44 12.67
CA GLN A 143 10.83 6.83 14.09
C GLN A 143 11.27 5.69 15.03
N SER A 144 11.61 4.50 14.52
CA SER A 144 11.89 3.30 15.32
C SER A 144 10.73 2.86 16.23
N ARG A 145 9.48 3.17 15.86
CA ARG A 145 8.23 2.84 16.59
C ARG A 145 7.55 1.61 15.99
N VAL A 146 8.27 0.48 16.00
CA VAL A 146 7.90 -0.78 15.31
C VAL A 146 6.49 -1.28 15.68
N ALA A 147 6.12 -1.23 16.96
CA ALA A 147 4.79 -1.69 17.40
C ALA A 147 3.63 -0.89 16.77
N GLU A 148 3.82 0.42 16.56
CA GLU A 148 2.82 1.26 15.90
C GLU A 148 2.83 1.09 14.39
N ALA A 149 4.01 0.88 13.79
CA ALA A 149 4.12 0.53 12.37
C ALA A 149 3.38 -0.77 12.06
N LEU A 150 3.55 -1.77 12.92
CA LEU A 150 2.90 -3.07 12.83
C LEU A 150 1.37 -2.96 12.94
N ASP A 151 0.85 -2.18 13.89
CA ASP A 151 -0.59 -1.92 13.98
C ASP A 151 -1.14 -1.26 12.71
N CYS A 152 -0.43 -0.27 12.17
CA CYS A 152 -0.84 0.42 10.95
C CYS A 152 -0.83 -0.52 9.73
N ILE A 153 0.26 -1.26 9.50
CA ILE A 153 0.41 -2.11 8.31
C ILE A 153 -0.52 -3.34 8.35
N MET A 154 -0.83 -3.86 9.53
CA MET A 154 -1.82 -4.93 9.66
C MET A 154 -3.23 -4.45 9.36
N LYS A 155 -3.60 -3.21 9.75
CA LYS A 155 -4.86 -2.59 9.34
C LYS A 155 -4.92 -2.31 7.84
N THR A 156 -3.80 -1.97 7.22
CA THR A 156 -3.66 -1.86 5.75
C THR A 156 -3.97 -3.21 5.09
N TYR A 157 -3.34 -4.28 5.57
CA TYR A 157 -3.58 -5.64 5.06
C TYR A 157 -5.03 -6.09 5.20
N ASP A 158 -5.64 -5.87 6.37
CA ASP A 158 -7.00 -6.33 6.65
C ASP A 158 -8.01 -5.79 5.60
N ARG A 159 -7.74 -4.64 4.95
CA ARG A 159 -8.58 -4.10 3.86
C ARG A 159 -8.40 -4.78 2.50
N MET A 160 -7.28 -5.43 2.26
CA MET A 160 -6.98 -6.14 1.01
C MET A 160 -6.85 -7.66 1.17
N LYS A 161 -6.99 -8.15 2.41
CA LYS A 161 -6.79 -9.55 2.80
C LYS A 161 -7.50 -10.54 1.90
N VAL A 162 -8.80 -10.34 1.64
CA VAL A 162 -9.61 -11.28 0.84
C VAL A 162 -9.08 -11.38 -0.59
N GLY A 163 -8.74 -10.25 -1.22
CA GLY A 163 -8.18 -10.24 -2.56
C GLY A 163 -6.78 -10.85 -2.59
N CYS A 164 -5.93 -10.53 -1.61
CA CYS A 164 -4.58 -11.10 -1.52
C CYS A 164 -4.60 -12.61 -1.34
N GLU A 165 -5.44 -13.13 -0.44
CA GLU A 165 -5.59 -14.58 -0.20
C GLU A 165 -6.19 -15.33 -1.40
N ALA A 166 -7.10 -14.69 -2.14
CA ALA A 166 -7.66 -15.28 -3.36
C ALA A 166 -6.58 -15.41 -4.45
N MET A 167 -5.82 -14.33 -4.66
CA MET A 167 -4.79 -14.23 -5.68
C MET A 167 -3.57 -15.13 -5.36
N SER A 168 -3.10 -15.12 -4.12
CA SER A 168 -2.01 -16.00 -3.66
C SER A 168 -2.36 -17.49 -3.79
N GLY A 169 -3.64 -17.86 -3.63
CA GLY A 169 -4.09 -19.23 -3.80
C GLY A 169 -3.85 -19.76 -5.21
N LEU A 170 -3.86 -18.89 -6.23
CA LEU A 170 -3.61 -19.26 -7.63
C LEU A 170 -2.16 -19.71 -7.88
N VAL A 171 -1.21 -19.27 -7.05
CA VAL A 171 0.20 -19.65 -7.10
C VAL A 171 0.58 -20.70 -6.05
N GLY A 172 -0.42 -21.38 -5.47
CA GLY A 172 -0.19 -22.46 -4.50
C GLY A 172 0.15 -21.98 -3.10
N LEU A 173 -0.10 -20.71 -2.77
CA LEU A 173 0.12 -20.11 -1.45
C LEU A 173 -1.17 -19.98 -0.62
N ALA A 174 -2.20 -20.76 -0.98
CA ALA A 174 -3.43 -20.81 -0.23
C ALA A 174 -3.19 -21.36 1.18
N THR A 175 -3.77 -20.72 2.18
CA THR A 175 -3.95 -21.33 3.50
C THR A 175 -5.04 -22.41 3.41
N ASP A 176 -4.86 -23.58 4.02
CA ASP A 176 -5.88 -24.63 4.05
C ASP A 176 -7.20 -24.10 4.60
N LYS A 177 -8.23 -24.02 3.75
CA LYS A 177 -9.57 -23.55 4.13
C LYS A 177 -10.55 -24.71 4.04
N GLU A 178 -10.89 -25.28 5.19
CA GLU A 178 -11.94 -26.30 5.31
C GLU A 178 -13.33 -25.69 5.01
N GLY A 179 -14.03 -26.20 3.97
CA GLY A 179 -15.45 -25.88 3.75
C GLY A 179 -15.95 -25.99 2.30
N VAL A 180 -16.53 -27.14 1.93
CA VAL A 180 -16.97 -27.45 0.54
C VAL A 180 -18.34 -26.84 0.16
N GLN A 181 -19.18 -26.42 1.13
CA GLN A 181 -20.58 -26.06 0.84
C GLN A 181 -20.84 -24.56 0.54
N GLU A 182 -19.87 -23.67 0.74
CA GLU A 182 -19.97 -22.22 0.43
C GLU A 182 -19.20 -21.78 -0.83
N ALA A 183 -18.62 -22.72 -1.58
CA ALA A 183 -17.61 -22.45 -2.60
C ALA A 183 -18.05 -21.42 -3.67
N LYS A 184 -19.29 -21.46 -4.16
CA LYS A 184 -19.73 -20.56 -5.25
C LYS A 184 -19.99 -19.12 -4.81
N ALA A 185 -20.54 -18.92 -3.60
CA ALA A 185 -20.73 -17.58 -3.05
C ALA A 185 -19.38 -16.97 -2.66
N ARG A 186 -18.49 -17.81 -2.15
CA ARG A 186 -17.11 -17.45 -1.83
C ARG A 186 -16.30 -17.04 -3.06
N GLU A 187 -16.38 -17.80 -4.14
CA GLU A 187 -15.68 -17.51 -5.40
C GLU A 187 -16.05 -16.13 -5.97
N LEU A 188 -17.34 -15.76 -5.91
CA LEU A 188 -17.78 -14.42 -6.33
C LEU A 188 -17.20 -13.29 -5.47
N LEU A 189 -17.11 -13.50 -4.15
CA LEU A 189 -16.50 -12.52 -3.24
C LEU A 189 -14.99 -12.40 -3.45
N GLU A 190 -14.31 -13.52 -3.69
CA GLU A 190 -12.88 -13.56 -3.97
C GLU A 190 -12.54 -12.87 -5.30
N LEU A 191 -13.36 -13.04 -6.34
CA LEU A 191 -13.23 -12.33 -7.61
C LEU A 191 -13.45 -10.81 -7.48
N ASP A 192 -14.49 -10.39 -6.77
CA ASP A 192 -14.76 -8.97 -6.51
C ASP A 192 -13.61 -8.35 -5.73
N ALA A 193 -13.17 -8.99 -4.64
CA ALA A 193 -12.06 -8.52 -3.83
C ALA A 193 -10.74 -8.43 -4.61
N ALA A 194 -10.43 -9.43 -5.45
CA ALA A 194 -9.26 -9.39 -6.33
C ALA A 194 -9.30 -8.21 -7.31
N SER A 195 -10.49 -7.87 -7.84
CA SER A 195 -10.66 -6.73 -8.75
C SER A 195 -10.53 -5.35 -8.07
N THR A 196 -10.66 -5.31 -6.74
CA THR A 196 -10.53 -4.09 -5.92
C THR A 196 -9.17 -3.94 -5.24
N LEU A 197 -8.23 -4.85 -5.51
CA LEU A 197 -6.90 -4.76 -4.93
C LEU A 197 -6.20 -3.44 -5.32
N PRO A 198 -5.42 -2.85 -4.39
CA PRO A 198 -4.56 -1.74 -4.74
C PRO A 198 -3.56 -2.13 -5.84
N GLU A 199 -3.02 -1.10 -6.50
CA GLU A 199 -2.02 -1.26 -7.55
C GLU A 199 -0.79 -2.06 -7.09
N TYR A 200 -0.07 -2.62 -8.07
CA TYR A 200 1.08 -3.49 -7.83
C TYR A 200 2.13 -2.85 -6.91
N GLY A 201 2.52 -1.60 -7.18
CA GLY A 201 3.51 -0.87 -6.38
C GLY A 201 3.11 -0.71 -4.92
N PHE A 202 1.84 -0.39 -4.66
CA PHE A 202 1.31 -0.28 -3.30
C PHE A 202 1.40 -1.59 -2.53
N ARG A 203 0.98 -2.70 -3.14
CA ARG A 203 1.06 -4.02 -2.51
C ARG A 203 2.50 -4.45 -2.26
N LEU A 204 3.41 -4.18 -3.21
CA LEU A 204 4.83 -4.46 -3.04
C LEU A 204 5.43 -3.67 -1.86
N GLN A 205 5.12 -2.38 -1.75
CA GLN A 205 5.56 -1.56 -0.61
C GLN A 205 4.96 -2.05 0.71
N THR A 206 3.70 -2.52 0.71
CA THR A 206 3.09 -3.13 1.90
C THR A 206 3.90 -4.33 2.38
N ALA A 207 4.27 -5.23 1.47
CA ALA A 207 5.04 -6.42 1.81
C ALA A 207 6.42 -6.07 2.37
N LYS A 208 7.10 -5.07 1.79
CA LYS A 208 8.40 -4.58 2.31
C LYS A 208 8.29 -4.10 3.75
N ILE A 209 7.30 -3.23 4.04
CA ILE A 209 7.05 -2.72 5.39
C ILE A 209 6.71 -3.85 6.37
N MET A 210 5.92 -4.85 5.95
CA MET A 210 5.61 -6.02 6.78
C MET A 210 6.86 -6.82 7.14
N LEU A 211 7.74 -7.10 6.17
CA LEU A 211 8.97 -7.85 6.40
C LEU A 211 9.94 -7.08 7.29
N GLU A 212 10.04 -5.77 7.11
CA GLU A 212 10.82 -4.90 7.99
C GLU A 212 10.28 -4.95 9.42
N CYS A 213 8.97 -4.77 9.62
CA CYS A 213 8.34 -4.91 10.93
C CYS A 213 8.62 -6.29 11.55
N THR A 214 8.49 -7.35 10.76
CA THR A 214 8.69 -8.74 11.20
C THR A 214 10.12 -8.99 11.68
N SER A 215 11.11 -8.43 10.99
CA SER A 215 12.53 -8.55 11.36
C SER A 215 12.89 -7.78 12.64
N LEU A 216 12.13 -6.73 12.97
CA LEU A 216 12.36 -5.87 14.13
C LEU A 216 11.49 -6.23 15.36
N VAL A 217 10.49 -7.11 15.19
CA VAL A 217 9.64 -7.55 16.30
C VAL A 217 10.37 -8.56 17.18
N ASP A 218 10.44 -8.27 18.48
CA ASP A 218 11.02 -9.17 19.49
C ASP A 218 10.26 -10.52 19.53
N ASP A 219 11.00 -11.62 19.65
CA ASP A 219 10.48 -13.00 19.65
C ASP A 219 9.48 -13.31 20.79
N GLY A 220 9.33 -12.42 21.77
CA GLY A 220 8.34 -12.54 22.85
C GLY A 220 6.88 -12.49 22.39
N ASN A 221 6.62 -12.01 21.17
CA ASN A 221 5.28 -11.93 20.57
C ASN A 221 5.16 -12.78 19.29
N SER A 222 5.48 -14.08 19.43
CA SER A 222 5.49 -15.07 18.34
C SER A 222 4.24 -15.04 17.45
N ASN A 223 3.04 -14.90 18.02
CA ASN A 223 1.79 -14.85 17.26
C ASN A 223 1.69 -13.63 16.32
N THR A 224 2.22 -12.47 16.74
CA THR A 224 2.14 -11.27 15.88
C THR A 224 3.17 -11.33 14.76
N LYS A 225 4.36 -11.86 15.05
CA LYS A 225 5.40 -12.13 14.05
C LYS A 225 4.89 -13.12 12.99
N GLU A 226 4.32 -14.24 13.43
CA GLU A 226 3.70 -15.25 12.56
C GLU A 226 2.62 -14.64 11.67
N ARG A 227 1.64 -13.94 12.25
CA ARG A 227 0.58 -13.27 11.48
C ARG A 227 1.14 -12.28 10.45
N CYS A 228 2.20 -11.54 10.79
CA CYS A 228 2.80 -10.56 9.88
C CYS A 228 3.54 -11.25 8.72
N SER A 229 4.35 -12.28 8.99
CA SER A 229 5.02 -13.09 7.97
C SER A 229 4.03 -13.75 7.02
N GLU A 230 2.98 -14.38 7.55
CA GLU A 230 1.92 -14.99 6.74
C GLU A 230 1.23 -13.94 5.85
N SER A 231 0.90 -12.78 6.41
CA SER A 231 0.27 -11.69 5.65
C SER A 231 1.19 -11.19 4.53
N ALA A 232 2.50 -11.08 4.78
CA ALA A 232 3.48 -10.73 3.76
C ALA A 232 3.52 -11.76 2.63
N ILE A 233 3.49 -13.07 2.95
CA ILE A 233 3.41 -14.15 1.94
C ILE A 233 2.14 -14.02 1.10
N GLN A 234 0.99 -13.72 1.72
CA GLN A 234 -0.27 -13.54 0.98
C GLN A 234 -0.22 -12.33 0.04
N VAL A 235 0.35 -11.21 0.50
CA VAL A 235 0.53 -10.02 -0.36
C VAL A 235 1.48 -10.32 -1.51
N LEU A 236 2.64 -10.92 -1.25
CA LEU A 236 3.62 -11.27 -2.27
C LEU A 236 3.10 -12.34 -3.24
N GLY A 237 2.35 -13.32 -2.75
CA GLY A 237 1.68 -14.31 -3.59
C GLY A 237 0.66 -13.67 -4.53
N SER A 238 -0.06 -12.64 -4.06
CA SER A 238 -0.96 -11.87 -4.92
C SER A 238 -0.23 -11.10 -6.04
N LEU A 239 0.98 -10.58 -5.75
CA LEU A 239 1.82 -9.93 -6.75
C LEU A 239 2.37 -10.96 -7.75
N LEU A 240 2.82 -12.11 -7.25
CA LEU A 240 3.34 -13.20 -8.08
C LEU A 240 2.28 -13.73 -9.05
N SER A 241 1.03 -13.86 -8.59
CA SER A 241 -0.09 -14.30 -9.44
C SER A 241 -0.44 -13.30 -10.55
N GLU A 242 -0.14 -12.02 -10.34
CA GLU A 242 -0.40 -10.95 -11.31
C GLU A 242 0.76 -10.78 -12.30
N ASN A 243 2.00 -10.89 -11.82
CA ASN A 243 3.21 -10.82 -12.62
C ASN A 243 4.35 -11.63 -11.97
N ASP A 244 4.72 -12.74 -12.59
CA ASP A 244 5.79 -13.64 -12.15
C ASP A 244 7.17 -13.30 -12.73
N GLU A 245 7.28 -12.25 -13.54
CA GLU A 245 8.56 -11.80 -14.12
C GLU A 245 9.32 -10.83 -13.20
N VAL A 246 8.74 -10.44 -12.06
CA VAL A 246 9.35 -9.49 -11.11
C VAL A 246 10.25 -10.21 -10.10
N ILE A 247 11.56 -10.16 -10.35
CA ILE A 247 12.62 -10.78 -9.54
C ILE A 247 12.50 -10.41 -8.05
N GLU A 248 12.18 -9.15 -7.75
CA GLU A 248 12.06 -8.66 -6.37
C GLU A 248 10.99 -9.43 -5.57
N VAL A 249 9.88 -9.82 -6.20
CA VAL A 249 8.81 -10.58 -5.53
C VAL A 249 9.29 -11.98 -5.16
N TRP A 250 10.03 -12.65 -6.05
CA TRP A 250 10.64 -13.95 -5.75
C TRP A 250 11.62 -13.85 -4.59
N TYR A 251 12.50 -12.84 -4.61
CA TYR A 251 13.45 -12.61 -3.53
C TYR A 251 12.76 -12.36 -2.18
N LEU A 252 11.73 -11.49 -2.16
CA LEU A 252 10.99 -11.15 -0.96
C LEU A 252 10.17 -12.34 -0.43
N LEU A 253 9.63 -13.22 -1.29
CA LEU A 253 8.95 -14.44 -0.86
C LEU A 253 9.91 -15.35 -0.08
N GLY A 254 11.13 -15.55 -0.57
CA GLY A 254 12.12 -16.32 0.16
C GLY A 254 12.44 -15.72 1.54
N CYS A 255 12.55 -14.38 1.62
CA CYS A 255 12.72 -13.67 2.88
C CYS A 255 11.51 -13.85 3.82
N ALA A 256 10.29 -13.83 3.28
CA ALA A 256 9.06 -14.02 4.05
C ALA A 256 8.99 -15.41 4.67
N PHE A 257 9.32 -16.46 3.90
CA PHE A 257 9.36 -17.84 4.41
C PHE A 257 10.43 -18.07 5.49
N MET A 258 11.56 -17.38 5.41
CA MET A 258 12.56 -17.39 6.48
C MET A 258 12.13 -16.61 7.72
N SER A 259 11.26 -15.63 7.56
CA SER A 259 10.73 -14.82 8.65
C SER A 259 9.55 -15.50 9.39
N CYS A 260 9.05 -16.63 8.88
CA CYS A 260 8.02 -17.43 9.55
C CYS A 260 8.51 -18.02 10.89
N SER A 261 7.57 -18.43 11.73
CA SER A 261 7.84 -19.10 13.00
C SER A 261 7.01 -20.40 13.09
N PRO A 262 7.58 -21.58 12.82
CA PRO A 262 8.98 -21.83 12.45
C PRO A 262 9.32 -21.39 11.01
N PRO A 263 10.60 -21.10 10.71
CA PRO A 263 11.06 -20.82 9.34
C PRO A 263 10.83 -22.01 8.40
N ASN A 264 10.56 -21.73 7.13
CA ASN A 264 10.44 -22.75 6.08
C ASN A 264 11.60 -22.63 5.07
N PRO A 265 12.72 -23.33 5.30
CA PRO A 265 13.92 -23.22 4.46
C PRO A 265 13.71 -23.81 3.06
N ASP A 266 12.89 -24.86 2.92
CA ASP A 266 12.65 -25.50 1.62
C ASP A 266 11.93 -24.54 0.66
N SER A 267 10.88 -23.86 1.15
CA SER A 267 10.21 -22.82 0.37
C SER A 267 11.13 -21.63 0.11
N ALA A 268 11.88 -21.19 1.13
CA ALA A 268 12.82 -20.07 0.95
C ALA A 268 13.86 -20.34 -0.14
N ARG A 269 14.47 -21.53 -0.13
CA ARG A 269 15.39 -22.00 -1.16
C ARG A 269 14.75 -21.96 -2.55
N HIS A 270 13.55 -22.52 -2.70
CA HIS A 270 12.85 -22.52 -3.99
C HIS A 270 12.68 -21.10 -4.59
N TYR A 271 12.21 -20.16 -3.77
CA TYR A 271 11.97 -18.79 -4.24
C TYR A 271 13.29 -18.04 -4.57
N TRP A 272 14.35 -18.25 -3.79
CA TRP A 272 15.66 -17.66 -4.06
C TRP A 272 16.37 -18.29 -5.27
N GLU A 273 16.27 -19.60 -5.47
CA GLU A 273 16.78 -20.28 -6.67
C GLU A 273 16.14 -19.71 -7.94
N ASN A 274 14.80 -19.53 -7.94
CA ASN A 274 14.11 -18.90 -9.07
C ASN A 274 14.56 -17.45 -9.28
N ALA A 275 14.77 -16.67 -8.20
CA ALA A 275 15.29 -15.30 -8.32
C ALA A 275 16.70 -15.28 -8.96
N VAL A 276 17.59 -16.20 -8.58
CA VAL A 276 18.93 -16.37 -9.19
C VAL A 276 18.82 -16.74 -10.67
N ASP A 277 17.94 -17.69 -11.02
CA ASP A 277 17.72 -18.09 -12.41
C ASP A 277 17.24 -16.92 -13.28
N MET A 278 16.33 -16.10 -12.74
CA MET A 278 15.81 -14.92 -13.44
C MET A 278 16.87 -13.84 -13.60
N LEU A 279 17.64 -13.54 -12.54
CA LEU A 279 18.76 -12.59 -12.60
C LEU A 279 19.83 -13.05 -13.60
N THR A 280 20.14 -14.35 -13.63
CA THR A 280 21.11 -14.93 -14.57
C THR A 280 20.64 -14.73 -16.01
N LYS A 281 19.37 -15.03 -16.31
CA LYS A 281 18.77 -14.78 -17.63
C LYS A 281 18.77 -13.30 -18.00
N ALA A 282 18.43 -12.42 -17.05
CA ALA A 282 18.43 -10.97 -17.28
C ALA A 282 19.85 -10.46 -17.61
N LYS A 283 20.86 -10.95 -16.88
CA LYS A 283 22.27 -10.65 -17.14
C LYS A 283 22.68 -11.10 -18.55
N GLU A 284 22.41 -12.35 -18.91
CA GLU A 284 22.72 -12.89 -20.23
C GLU A 284 22.05 -12.05 -21.33
N GLN A 285 20.78 -11.70 -21.19
CA GLN A 285 20.06 -10.89 -22.18
C GLN A 285 20.69 -9.50 -22.35
N MET A 286 21.08 -8.84 -21.26
CA MET A 286 21.75 -7.54 -21.30
C MET A 286 23.12 -7.61 -21.97
N GLU A 287 23.93 -8.63 -21.68
CA GLU A 287 25.23 -8.85 -22.32
C GLU A 287 25.12 -9.00 -23.85
N HIS A 288 24.01 -9.55 -24.33
CA HIS A 288 23.75 -9.74 -25.76
C HIS A 288 23.09 -8.54 -26.45
N SER A 289 22.65 -7.52 -25.69
CA SER A 289 21.91 -6.36 -26.23
C SER A 289 22.78 -5.43 -27.08
N GLY A 290 24.11 -5.48 -26.93
CA GLY A 290 25.05 -4.63 -27.67
C GLY A 290 25.00 -3.14 -27.29
N GLU A 291 24.21 -2.79 -26.26
CA GLU A 291 24.12 -1.46 -25.68
C GLU A 291 25.19 -1.26 -24.58
N ASP A 292 25.46 -0.01 -24.22
CA ASP A 292 26.35 0.31 -23.09
C ASP A 292 25.58 0.11 -21.77
N VAL A 293 25.58 -1.13 -21.29
CA VAL A 293 24.82 -1.60 -20.12
C VAL A 293 25.70 -1.90 -18.91
N ALA A 294 26.87 -1.27 -18.82
CA ALA A 294 27.86 -1.59 -17.79
C ALA A 294 27.33 -1.37 -16.36
N CYS A 295 26.58 -0.28 -16.15
CA CYS A 295 25.99 0.04 -14.84
C CYS A 295 24.90 -0.96 -14.46
N GLU A 296 24.01 -1.30 -15.38
CA GLU A 296 22.90 -2.22 -15.17
C GLU A 296 23.42 -3.64 -14.88
N LEU A 297 24.46 -4.08 -15.59
CA LEU A 297 25.12 -5.37 -15.34
C LEU A 297 25.79 -5.41 -13.96
N GLU A 298 26.39 -4.31 -13.50
CA GLU A 298 26.95 -4.21 -12.15
C GLU A 298 25.87 -4.35 -11.07
N VAL A 299 24.70 -3.73 -11.28
CA VAL A 299 23.54 -3.86 -10.38
C VAL A 299 23.04 -5.30 -10.35
N ILE A 300 22.84 -5.93 -11.51
CA ILE A 300 22.38 -7.34 -11.57
C ILE A 300 23.42 -8.27 -10.93
N GLN A 301 24.71 -8.03 -11.13
CA GLN A 301 25.77 -8.81 -10.52
C GLN A 301 25.74 -8.68 -8.99
N SER A 302 25.57 -7.47 -8.46
CA SER A 302 25.43 -7.25 -7.01
C SER A 302 24.21 -7.97 -6.44
N GLN A 303 23.07 -7.94 -7.15
CA GLN A 303 21.86 -8.65 -6.74
C GLN A 303 22.08 -10.17 -6.75
N LEU A 304 22.72 -10.73 -7.78
CA LEU A 304 23.07 -12.15 -7.84
C LEU A 304 23.91 -12.59 -6.65
N GLU A 305 24.95 -11.81 -6.32
CA GLU A 305 25.83 -12.10 -5.19
C GLU A 305 25.07 -12.10 -3.86
N GLU A 306 24.15 -11.16 -3.67
CA GLU A 306 23.32 -11.09 -2.47
C GLU A 306 22.41 -12.32 -2.32
N VAL A 307 21.67 -12.70 -3.37
CA VAL A 307 20.75 -13.85 -3.29
C VAL A 307 21.52 -15.17 -3.17
N THR A 308 22.64 -15.32 -3.89
CA THR A 308 23.50 -16.50 -3.81
C THR A 308 24.05 -16.68 -2.41
N LYS A 309 24.51 -15.59 -1.78
CA LYS A 309 24.99 -15.62 -0.39
C LYS A 309 23.90 -16.13 0.58
N LYS A 310 22.64 -15.68 0.43
CA LYS A 310 21.53 -16.19 1.25
C LYS A 310 21.28 -17.69 1.06
N LEU A 311 21.39 -18.19 -0.16
CA LEU A 311 21.27 -19.62 -0.45
C LEU A 311 22.40 -20.44 0.17
N ASP A 312 23.63 -19.93 0.15
CA ASP A 312 24.79 -20.58 0.77
C ASP A 312 24.64 -20.64 2.30
N GLU A 313 24.28 -19.52 2.93
CA GLU A 313 24.02 -19.44 4.37
C GLU A 313 22.92 -20.43 4.81
N LEU A 314 21.85 -20.55 4.01
CA LEU A 314 20.78 -21.51 4.25
C LEU A 314 21.25 -22.97 4.13
N GLY A 315 22.13 -23.26 3.17
CA GLY A 315 22.73 -24.58 2.98
C GLY A 315 23.54 -25.03 4.20
N GLU A 316 24.36 -24.14 4.75
CA GLU A 316 25.15 -24.41 5.96
C GLU A 316 24.27 -24.67 7.19
N GLU A 317 23.17 -23.92 7.34
CA GLU A 317 22.20 -24.11 8.44
C GLU A 317 21.42 -25.44 8.34
N MET A 318 21.16 -25.92 7.13
CA MET A 318 20.48 -27.20 6.90
C MET A 318 21.42 -28.40 7.10
N GLU A 319 22.71 -28.28 6.78
CA GLU A 319 23.70 -29.36 6.97
C GLU A 319 24.12 -29.55 8.44
N THR A 320 23.93 -28.52 9.27
CA THR A 320 24.31 -28.52 10.69
C THR A 320 23.21 -28.99 11.64
N LYS A 321 21.98 -29.22 11.15
CA LYS A 321 20.83 -29.75 11.91
C LYS A 321 20.62 -31.25 11.67
#